data_AF-A0A928NQD5-F1
#
_entry.id   AF-A0A928NQD5-F1
#
_cell.length_a   1.000
_cell.length_b   1.000
_cell.length_c   1.000
_cell.angle_alpha   90.00
_cell.angle_beta   90.00
_cell.angle_gamma   90.00
#
_symmetry.space_group_name_H-M   'P 1'
#
loop_
_entity.id
_entity.type
_entity.pdbx_description
1 polymer ?
#
loop_
_entity_poly.entity_id
_entity_poly.type
_entity_poly.pdbx_seq_one_letter_code
_entity_poly.pdbx_strand_id
1 'polypeptide(L)'
;MKFTKILCCALLLTSVSFVCSCIPTRFIESKNEEEIYEETINSLFTALDTKDKDAVIELFSPFVRNQHTGLDAQVEKLFAAYEGPVSEIGWVGLLQASESMSDGDHSQIVESHFPVLCDDTYYWIYMRLVLENDGNEDEIGVAELCFYTADEYYEPETDDSFDENIKNELPEEQPETCGLFVYAEKNLVQEIRCINGQAVMYTKPDKVLNISEVEQFFEESDDYSEFKAKFGEPVGECIYTYYELPEKNGKVQYLQVSVTQDEKYIDKISIVDDFEWLENIGEE
;
A
#
# COMPACT_ATOMS: atom_id res chain seq x y z
N MET A 1 -55.54 39.26 -30.96
CA MET A 1 -55.73 40.43 -30.06
C MET A 1 -56.63 39.99 -28.91
N LYS A 2 -56.20 40.26 -27.67
CA LYS A 2 -56.85 40.03 -26.36
C LYS A 2 -56.66 38.66 -25.68
N PHE A 3 -55.87 38.76 -24.61
CA PHE A 3 -55.54 37.85 -23.53
C PHE A 3 -56.75 37.42 -22.69
N THR A 4 -56.70 36.20 -22.15
CA THR A 4 -57.19 35.90 -20.80
C THR A 4 -56.23 34.91 -20.12
N LYS A 5 -55.67 35.34 -18.98
CA LYS A 5 -54.85 34.55 -18.06
C LYS A 5 -55.72 33.53 -17.32
N ILE A 6 -55.28 32.28 -17.22
CA ILE A 6 -55.60 31.41 -16.07
C ILE A 6 -54.28 30.81 -15.59
N LEU A 7 -53.96 31.18 -14.35
CA LEU A 7 -52.93 30.65 -13.49
C LEU A 7 -53.46 29.33 -12.90
N CYS A 8 -52.76 28.22 -13.10
CA CYS A 8 -52.94 27.01 -12.29
C CYS A 8 -51.57 26.37 -12.07
N CYS A 9 -51.10 26.50 -10.84
CA CYS A 9 -50.01 25.72 -10.26
C CYS A 9 -50.27 24.22 -10.43
N ALA A 10 -49.30 23.50 -10.97
CA ALA A 10 -49.14 22.08 -10.69
C ALA A 10 -47.64 21.78 -10.62
N LEU A 11 -47.09 21.97 -9.42
CA LEU A 11 -45.94 21.22 -8.95
C LEU A 11 -46.28 19.74 -9.11
N LEU A 12 -45.60 19.04 -10.01
CA LEU A 12 -45.49 17.59 -9.95
C LEU A 12 -44.02 17.27 -9.74
N LEU A 13 -43.74 17.03 -8.44
CA LEU A 13 -42.58 16.35 -7.91
C LEU A 13 -42.18 15.20 -8.83
N THR A 14 -41.07 15.35 -9.55
CA THR A 14 -40.31 14.21 -10.03
C THR A 14 -39.66 13.58 -8.81
N SER A 15 -40.33 12.58 -8.27
CA SER A 15 -39.77 11.67 -7.28
C SER A 15 -38.50 11.06 -7.87
N VAL A 16 -37.35 11.58 -7.46
CA VAL A 16 -36.08 10.87 -7.53
C VAL A 16 -36.31 9.61 -6.71
N SER A 17 -36.50 8.49 -7.39
CA SER A 17 -36.40 7.19 -6.77
C SER A 17 -34.95 7.06 -6.31
N PHE A 18 -34.68 7.54 -5.10
CA PHE A 18 -33.60 7.02 -4.25
C PHE A 18 -33.83 5.52 -4.21
N VAL A 19 -33.10 4.80 -5.06
CA VAL A 19 -32.86 3.39 -4.83
C VAL A 19 -31.99 3.39 -3.58
N CYS A 20 -32.67 3.29 -2.44
CA CYS A 20 -32.06 2.94 -1.18
C CYS A 20 -31.33 1.62 -1.47
N SER A 21 -30.01 1.68 -1.56
CA SER A 21 -29.14 0.51 -1.50
C SER A 21 -29.27 -0.05 -0.09
N CYS A 22 -30.40 -0.70 0.18
CA CYS A 22 -30.50 -1.66 1.25
C CYS A 22 -29.51 -2.76 0.89
N ILE A 23 -28.36 -2.77 1.56
CA ILE A 23 -27.46 -3.91 1.59
C ILE A 23 -28.33 -5.13 1.94
N PRO A 24 -28.46 -6.14 1.06
CA PRO A 24 -29.25 -7.31 1.36
C PRO A 24 -28.55 -8.08 2.48
N THR A 25 -29.20 -8.16 3.63
CA THR A 25 -28.83 -9.06 4.71
C THR A 25 -28.96 -10.50 4.20
N ARG A 26 -27.85 -11.26 4.34
CA ARG A 26 -27.70 -12.70 4.07
C ARG A 26 -27.86 -13.17 2.61
N PHE A 27 -26.77 -13.05 1.85
CA PHE A 27 -26.22 -14.10 0.98
C PHE A 27 -24.73 -13.77 0.76
N ILE A 28 -23.86 -14.16 1.70
CA ILE A 28 -22.43 -14.26 1.40
C ILE A 28 -22.30 -15.54 0.55
N GLU A 29 -22.31 -15.38 -0.77
CA GLU A 29 -21.61 -16.34 -1.64
C GLU A 29 -20.19 -16.45 -1.09
N SER A 30 -19.67 -17.67 -0.96
CA SER A 30 -18.40 -17.99 -0.32
C SER A 30 -17.22 -17.36 -1.07
N LYS A 31 -17.05 -16.05 -0.97
CA LYS A 31 -15.84 -15.36 -1.37
C LYS A 31 -14.76 -15.69 -0.36
N ASN A 32 -13.56 -15.94 -0.86
CA ASN A 32 -12.40 -16.07 0.00
C ASN A 32 -12.05 -14.68 0.58
N GLU A 33 -11.45 -14.64 1.75
CA GLU A 33 -11.03 -13.42 2.46
C GLU A 33 -10.21 -12.46 1.59
N GLU A 34 -9.32 -13.03 0.78
CA GLU A 34 -8.48 -12.33 -0.20
C GLU A 34 -9.31 -11.57 -1.23
N GLU A 35 -10.37 -12.18 -1.78
CA GLU A 35 -11.24 -11.53 -2.76
C GLU A 35 -11.97 -10.32 -2.15
N ILE A 36 -12.41 -10.42 -0.90
CA ILE A 36 -13.08 -9.31 -0.20
C ILE A 36 -12.08 -8.17 0.06
N TYR A 37 -10.87 -8.52 0.46
CA TYR A 37 -9.80 -7.54 0.71
C TYR A 37 -9.40 -6.81 -0.58
N GLU A 38 -9.19 -7.55 -1.68
CA GLU A 38 -8.91 -6.99 -3.00
C GLU A 38 -10.03 -6.07 -3.50
N GLU A 39 -11.29 -6.49 -3.37
CA GLU A 39 -12.45 -5.65 -3.73
C GLU A 39 -12.50 -4.36 -2.92
N THR A 40 -12.13 -4.41 -1.64
CA THR A 40 -12.08 -3.24 -0.75
C THR A 40 -10.97 -2.28 -1.19
N ILE A 41 -9.78 -2.78 -1.52
CA ILE A 41 -8.67 -1.99 -2.06
C ILE A 41 -9.06 -1.33 -3.39
N ASN A 42 -9.65 -2.10 -4.31
CA ASN A 42 -10.11 -1.57 -5.60
C ASN A 42 -11.18 -0.49 -5.43
N SER A 43 -12.07 -0.65 -4.46
CA SER A 43 -13.09 0.34 -4.13
C SER A 43 -12.48 1.62 -3.55
N LEU A 44 -11.46 1.49 -2.68
CA LEU A 44 -10.69 2.63 -2.17
C LEU A 44 -10.07 3.42 -3.32
N PHE A 45 -9.29 2.80 -4.19
CA PHE A 45 -8.62 3.53 -5.27
C PHE A 45 -9.60 4.09 -6.31
N THR A 46 -10.70 3.39 -6.58
CA THR A 46 -11.78 3.96 -7.43
C THR A 46 -12.33 5.25 -6.84
N ALA A 47 -12.57 5.28 -5.51
CA ALA A 47 -13.02 6.48 -4.82
C ALA A 47 -11.94 7.59 -4.81
N LEU A 48 -10.66 7.23 -4.66
CA LEU A 48 -9.55 8.17 -4.72
C LEU A 48 -9.37 8.80 -6.10
N ASP A 49 -9.43 8.00 -7.16
CA ASP A 49 -9.32 8.43 -8.56
C ASP A 49 -10.46 9.37 -8.97
N THR A 50 -11.66 9.11 -8.44
CA THR A 50 -12.83 9.94 -8.68
C THR A 50 -12.98 11.10 -7.69
N LYS A 51 -12.07 11.20 -6.70
CA LYS A 51 -12.11 12.15 -5.58
C LYS A 51 -13.47 12.15 -4.87
N ASP A 52 -14.07 10.97 -4.74
CA ASP A 52 -15.36 10.75 -4.09
C ASP A 52 -15.17 10.56 -2.58
N LYS A 53 -15.33 11.66 -1.84
CA LYS A 53 -15.19 11.68 -0.39
C LYS A 53 -16.14 10.72 0.32
N ASP A 54 -17.40 10.71 -0.11
CA ASP A 54 -18.44 9.93 0.55
C ASP A 54 -18.17 8.44 0.35
N ALA A 55 -17.72 8.04 -0.86
CA ALA A 55 -17.32 6.67 -1.14
C ALA A 55 -16.12 6.22 -0.29
N VAL A 56 -15.10 7.07 -0.07
CA VAL A 56 -13.98 6.75 0.84
C VAL A 56 -14.50 6.54 2.26
N ILE A 57 -15.36 7.43 2.77
CA ILE A 57 -15.92 7.33 4.12
C ILE A 57 -16.77 6.07 4.27
N GLU A 58 -17.55 5.70 3.26
CA GLU A 58 -18.45 4.53 3.27
C GLU A 58 -17.72 3.19 3.38
N LEU A 59 -16.43 3.11 3.03
CA LEU A 59 -15.62 1.90 3.22
C LEU A 59 -15.35 1.59 4.70
N PHE A 60 -15.34 2.61 5.55
CA PHE A 60 -15.06 2.45 6.97
C PHE A 60 -16.24 1.84 7.73
N SER A 61 -15.94 1.03 8.75
CA SER A 61 -16.95 0.43 9.60
C SER A 61 -17.86 1.50 10.22
N PRO A 62 -19.15 1.20 10.48
CA PRO A 62 -20.03 2.11 11.22
C PRO A 62 -19.40 2.66 12.50
N PHE A 63 -18.66 1.82 13.23
CA PHE A 63 -17.92 2.21 14.42
C PHE A 63 -16.95 3.36 14.15
N VAL A 64 -16.07 3.21 13.15
CA VAL A 64 -15.10 4.26 12.76
C VAL A 64 -15.82 5.54 12.34
N ARG A 65 -16.84 5.44 11.47
CA ARG A 65 -17.60 6.59 10.98
C ARG A 65 -18.27 7.38 12.11
N ASN A 66 -18.72 6.70 13.16
CA ASN A 66 -19.42 7.32 14.28
C ASN A 66 -18.48 7.84 15.38
N GLN A 67 -17.34 7.19 15.60
CA GLN A 67 -16.44 7.49 16.73
C GLN A 67 -15.25 8.37 16.33
N HIS A 68 -14.79 8.30 15.08
CA HIS A 68 -13.58 9.01 14.65
C HIS A 68 -13.89 10.43 14.14
N THR A 69 -13.94 11.39 15.08
CA THR A 69 -14.26 12.81 14.78
C THR A 69 -13.32 13.51 13.79
N GLY A 70 -12.16 12.92 13.48
CA GLY A 70 -11.18 13.45 12.53
C GLY A 70 -11.23 12.85 11.12
N LEU A 71 -12.17 11.93 10.84
CA LEU A 71 -12.17 11.15 9.59
C LEU A 71 -12.26 12.05 8.35
N ASP A 72 -13.19 13.00 8.34
CA ASP A 72 -13.34 13.97 7.24
C ASP A 72 -12.05 14.71 6.92
N ALA A 73 -11.35 15.22 7.95
CA ALA A 73 -10.13 15.99 7.77
C ALA A 73 -8.98 15.13 7.22
N GLN A 74 -8.93 13.86 7.62
CA GLN A 74 -7.96 12.90 7.11
C GLN A 74 -8.25 12.53 5.66
N VAL A 75 -9.51 12.41 5.24
CA VAL A 75 -9.86 12.21 3.82
C VAL A 75 -9.44 13.42 2.97
N GLU A 76 -9.62 14.64 3.45
CA GLU A 76 -9.11 15.83 2.74
C GLU A 76 -7.57 15.81 2.64
N LYS A 77 -6.88 15.40 3.72
CA LYS A 77 -5.42 15.24 3.73
C LYS A 77 -4.98 14.17 2.72
N LEU A 78 -5.71 13.06 2.64
CA LEU A 78 -5.47 11.99 1.68
C LEU A 78 -5.61 12.50 0.24
N PHE A 79 -6.70 13.21 -0.08
CA PHE A 79 -6.89 13.76 -1.41
C PHE A 79 -5.85 14.80 -1.82
N ALA A 80 -5.32 15.55 -0.86
CA ALA A 80 -4.26 16.52 -1.11
C ALA A 80 -2.90 15.86 -1.37
N ALA A 81 -2.62 14.72 -0.74
CA ALA A 81 -1.38 13.95 -0.93
C ALA A 81 -1.43 13.00 -2.14
N TYR A 82 -2.63 12.57 -2.54
CA TYR A 82 -2.84 11.55 -3.58
C TYR A 82 -2.79 12.11 -5.02
N GLU A 83 -1.80 11.66 -5.79
CA GLU A 83 -1.50 12.08 -7.17
C GLU A 83 -1.97 11.10 -8.25
N GLY A 84 -3.05 10.33 -8.00
CA GLY A 84 -3.53 9.30 -8.93
C GLY A 84 -3.79 9.73 -10.39
N PRO A 85 -4.08 8.75 -11.27
CA PRO A 85 -4.76 7.51 -10.93
C PRO A 85 -3.85 6.35 -10.49
N VAL A 86 -4.42 5.34 -9.83
CA VAL A 86 -3.69 4.09 -9.53
C VAL A 86 -3.26 3.41 -10.83
N SER A 87 -1.99 3.00 -10.90
CA SER A 87 -1.41 2.32 -12.06
C SER A 87 -1.07 0.87 -11.75
N GLU A 88 -0.51 0.60 -10.58
CA GLU A 88 -0.13 -0.76 -10.16
C GLU A 88 -0.21 -0.89 -8.63
N ILE A 89 -0.58 -2.09 -8.16
CA ILE A 89 -0.66 -2.45 -6.73
C ILE A 89 0.28 -3.61 -6.51
N GLY A 90 1.30 -3.42 -5.67
CA GLY A 90 2.28 -4.44 -5.34
C GLY A 90 1.83 -5.29 -4.17
N TRP A 91 1.74 -6.60 -4.34
CA TRP A 91 1.41 -7.51 -3.25
C TRP A 91 2.69 -8.03 -2.60
N VAL A 92 3.14 -7.34 -1.56
CA VAL A 92 4.43 -7.62 -0.91
C VAL A 92 4.14 -8.24 0.45
N GLY A 93 3.76 -9.51 0.45
CA GLY A 93 3.52 -10.27 1.68
C GLY A 93 2.32 -11.19 1.61
N LEU A 94 2.07 -11.89 2.72
CA LEU A 94 0.87 -12.70 2.92
C LEU A 94 -0.20 -11.83 3.58
N LEU A 95 -1.43 -11.90 3.07
CA LEU A 95 -2.60 -11.43 3.81
C LEU A 95 -2.60 -12.08 5.20
N GLN A 96 -2.52 -11.27 6.24
CA GLN A 96 -2.54 -11.76 7.61
C GLN A 96 -3.98 -11.91 8.05
N ALA A 97 -4.45 -13.15 8.12
CA ALA A 97 -5.76 -13.47 8.66
C ALA A 97 -5.62 -13.87 10.14
N SER A 98 -6.48 -13.30 10.97
CA SER A 98 -6.62 -13.69 12.37
C SER A 98 -8.08 -14.00 12.68
N GLU A 99 -8.30 -15.11 13.35
CA GLU A 99 -9.61 -15.54 13.85
C GLU A 99 -9.55 -15.61 15.37
N SER A 100 -10.59 -15.10 16.02
CA SER A 100 -10.74 -15.19 17.47
C SER A 100 -12.12 -15.72 17.85
N MET A 101 -12.16 -16.46 18.95
CA MET A 101 -13.38 -17.02 19.53
C MET A 101 -13.34 -16.78 21.04
N SER A 102 -14.20 -15.91 21.55
CA SER A 102 -14.26 -15.56 22.97
C SER A 102 -15.70 -15.57 23.45
N ASP A 103 -15.99 -16.30 24.53
CA ASP A 103 -17.33 -16.43 25.13
C ASP A 103 -18.47 -16.81 24.16
N GLY A 104 -18.13 -17.39 23.00
CA GLY A 104 -19.09 -17.79 21.96
C GLY A 104 -19.23 -16.78 20.81
N ASP A 105 -18.56 -15.63 20.90
CA ASP A 105 -18.49 -14.62 19.84
C ASP A 105 -17.29 -14.92 18.93
N HIS A 106 -17.53 -14.95 17.62
CA HIS A 106 -16.52 -15.08 16.58
C HIS A 106 -16.08 -13.70 16.07
N SER A 107 -14.79 -13.53 15.80
CA SER A 107 -14.31 -12.41 14.98
C SER A 107 -13.23 -12.85 14.00
N GLN A 108 -13.25 -12.22 12.84
CA GLN A 108 -12.31 -12.46 11.76
C GLN A 108 -11.79 -11.14 11.21
N ILE A 109 -10.48 -11.01 11.17
CA ILE A 109 -9.77 -9.81 10.72
C ILE A 109 -8.74 -10.22 9.68
N VAL A 110 -8.65 -9.42 8.63
CA VAL A 110 -7.59 -9.53 7.63
C VAL A 110 -6.87 -8.20 7.46
N GLU A 111 -5.55 -8.26 7.36
CA GLU A 111 -4.72 -7.06 7.23
C GLU A 111 -3.47 -7.31 6.39
N SER A 112 -2.97 -6.23 5.78
CA SER A 112 -1.77 -6.26 4.96
C SER A 112 -1.13 -4.88 4.84
N HIS A 113 0.16 -4.89 4.55
CA HIS A 113 0.93 -3.74 4.08
C HIS A 113 1.28 -3.96 2.62
N PHE A 114 1.06 -2.95 1.78
CA PHE A 114 1.34 -3.05 0.35
C PHE A 114 1.73 -1.69 -0.25
N PRO A 115 2.74 -1.66 -1.14
CA PRO A 115 3.03 -0.50 -1.94
C PRO A 115 2.09 -0.38 -3.13
N VAL A 116 1.90 0.84 -3.60
CA VAL A 116 1.16 1.15 -4.82
C VAL A 116 1.90 2.19 -5.63
N LEU A 117 1.79 2.10 -6.95
CA LEU A 117 2.20 3.12 -7.89
C LEU A 117 0.95 3.82 -8.42
N CYS A 118 0.89 5.13 -8.24
CA CYS A 118 -0.19 5.97 -8.74
C CYS A 118 0.43 7.05 -9.63
N ASP A 119 0.11 6.99 -10.92
CA ASP A 119 0.86 7.63 -12.00
C ASP A 119 2.37 7.30 -11.89
N ASP A 120 3.20 8.26 -11.48
CA ASP A 120 4.65 8.09 -11.27
C ASP A 120 5.06 8.17 -9.77
N THR A 121 4.09 8.17 -8.85
CA THR A 121 4.30 8.38 -7.41
C THR A 121 4.00 7.12 -6.59
N TYR A 122 4.97 6.71 -5.76
CA TYR A 122 4.83 5.57 -4.85
C TYR A 122 4.20 5.96 -3.52
N TYR A 123 3.33 5.07 -3.03
CA TYR A 123 2.77 5.12 -1.68
C TYR A 123 2.85 3.75 -1.03
N TRP A 124 2.88 3.72 0.30
CA TRP A 124 2.74 2.50 1.10
C TRP A 124 1.48 2.59 1.94
N ILE A 125 0.72 1.50 1.97
CA ILE A 125 -0.58 1.46 2.62
C ILE A 125 -0.63 0.28 3.57
N TYR A 126 -1.14 0.52 4.77
CA TYR A 126 -1.62 -0.52 5.67
C TYR A 126 -3.14 -0.45 5.72
N MET A 127 -3.81 -1.60 5.60
CA MET A 127 -5.27 -1.68 5.77
C MET A 127 -5.64 -2.89 6.63
N ARG A 128 -6.46 -2.64 7.65
CA ARG A 128 -7.08 -3.65 8.51
C ARG A 128 -8.59 -3.68 8.28
N LEU A 129 -9.07 -4.85 7.91
CA LEU A 129 -10.47 -5.12 7.56
C LEU A 129 -11.06 -6.14 8.52
N VAL A 130 -12.16 -5.78 9.18
CA VAL A 130 -12.95 -6.71 10.00
C VAL A 130 -14.00 -7.33 9.09
N LEU A 131 -13.91 -8.64 8.87
CA LEU A 131 -14.83 -9.40 8.03
C LEU A 131 -16.06 -9.86 8.81
N GLU A 132 -15.84 -10.31 10.05
CA GLU A 132 -16.88 -10.79 10.96
C GLU A 132 -16.57 -10.33 12.39
N ASN A 133 -17.61 -9.96 13.14
CA ASN A 133 -17.52 -9.72 14.57
C ASN A 133 -18.90 -9.89 15.23
N ASP A 134 -19.15 -11.05 15.83
CA ASP A 134 -20.42 -11.37 16.51
C ASP A 134 -20.65 -10.51 17.75
N GLY A 135 -19.56 -10.11 18.42
CA GLY A 135 -19.61 -9.28 19.63
C GLY A 135 -19.98 -7.83 19.32
N ASN A 136 -19.67 -7.34 18.12
CA ASN A 136 -20.01 -5.99 17.67
C ASN A 136 -20.05 -5.86 16.13
N GLU A 137 -21.23 -6.03 15.52
CA GLU A 137 -21.40 -5.91 14.06
C GLU A 137 -21.05 -4.51 13.51
N ASP A 138 -21.08 -3.46 14.33
CA ASP A 138 -20.71 -2.10 13.90
C ASP A 138 -19.21 -1.95 13.60
N GLU A 139 -18.38 -2.92 14.01
CA GLU A 139 -16.94 -2.94 13.70
C GLU A 139 -16.62 -3.55 12.32
N ILE A 140 -17.58 -4.24 11.68
CA ILE A 140 -17.40 -4.86 10.36
C ILE A 140 -17.19 -3.78 9.29
N GLY A 141 -16.15 -3.95 8.46
CA GLY A 141 -15.68 -2.97 7.47
C GLY A 141 -14.23 -2.55 7.71
N VAL A 142 -13.75 -1.53 6.97
CA VAL A 142 -12.38 -1.01 7.17
C VAL A 142 -12.31 -0.41 8.57
N ALA A 143 -11.50 -1.02 9.42
CA ALA A 143 -11.26 -0.56 10.77
C ALA A 143 -10.10 0.43 10.82
N GLU A 144 -9.07 0.20 9.99
CA GLU A 144 -7.88 1.05 9.95
C GLU A 144 -7.32 1.15 8.53
N LEU A 145 -6.90 2.36 8.16
CA LEU A 145 -6.20 2.64 6.92
C LEU A 145 -5.09 3.67 7.22
N CYS A 146 -3.84 3.27 7.03
CA CYS A 146 -2.69 4.17 7.11
C CYS A 146 -2.12 4.37 5.70
N PHE A 147 -1.94 5.63 5.31
CA PHE A 147 -1.44 6.02 4.00
C PHE A 147 -0.15 6.82 4.15
N TYR A 148 0.92 6.33 3.54
CA TYR A 148 2.24 6.93 3.62
C TYR A 148 2.72 7.35 2.23
N THR A 149 3.16 8.61 2.12
CA THR A 149 4.05 9.00 1.01
C THR A 149 5.39 8.26 1.13
N ALA A 150 6.09 8.08 0.01
CA ALA A 150 7.39 7.40 -0.01
C ALA A 150 8.38 7.97 1.01
N ASP A 151 8.43 9.29 1.15
CA ASP A 151 9.32 9.99 2.08
C ASP A 151 9.00 9.70 3.55
N GLU A 152 7.72 9.57 3.88
CA GLU A 152 7.24 9.25 5.23
C GLU A 152 7.50 7.79 5.58
N TYR A 153 7.20 6.88 4.65
CA TYR A 153 7.41 5.45 4.86
C TYR A 153 8.90 5.08 4.93
N TYR A 154 9.76 5.80 4.20
CA TYR A 154 11.19 5.51 4.23
C TYR A 154 11.78 5.79 5.61
N GLU A 155 12.18 4.72 6.28
CA GLU A 155 13.00 4.76 7.49
C GLU A 155 14.45 4.44 7.12
N PRO A 156 15.43 5.31 7.43
CA PRO A 156 16.81 4.93 7.30
C PRO A 156 17.09 3.77 8.28
N GLU A 157 17.88 2.79 7.86
CA GLU A 157 18.33 1.73 8.77
C GLU A 157 19.13 2.34 9.93
N THR A 158 18.43 2.66 11.01
CA THR A 158 19.02 2.96 12.30
C THR A 158 18.76 1.76 13.20
N ASP A 159 19.86 1.03 13.45
CA ASP A 159 20.10 0.07 14.53
C ASP A 159 18.87 -0.17 15.45
N ASP A 160 18.25 -1.34 15.31
CA ASP A 160 17.33 -1.99 16.25
C ASP A 160 15.97 -1.32 16.61
N SER A 161 15.49 -0.29 15.92
CA SER A 161 14.32 0.47 16.43
C SER A 161 12.97 0.32 15.73
N PHE A 162 12.85 -0.48 14.66
CA PHE A 162 11.59 -0.59 13.90
C PHE A 162 10.43 -1.19 14.73
N ASP A 163 10.70 -2.10 15.67
CA ASP A 163 9.64 -2.72 16.47
C ASP A 163 9.20 -1.86 17.68
N GLU A 164 10.01 -0.86 18.06
CA GLU A 164 9.72 0.00 19.22
C GLU A 164 9.23 1.40 18.83
N ASN A 165 9.70 2.03 17.75
CA ASN A 165 9.37 3.44 17.49
C ASN A 165 7.97 3.67 16.88
N ILE A 166 7.48 2.78 16.00
CA ILE A 166 6.07 2.83 15.56
C ILE A 166 5.13 2.54 16.74
N LYS A 167 5.56 1.71 17.71
CA LYS A 167 4.81 1.50 18.96
C LYS A 167 4.92 2.66 19.95
N ASN A 168 6.04 3.39 19.97
CA ASN A 168 6.33 4.43 20.95
C ASN A 168 5.87 5.84 20.52
N GLU A 169 5.67 6.11 19.23
CA GLU A 169 5.04 7.35 18.76
C GLU A 169 3.51 7.28 18.73
N LEU A 170 2.95 6.08 18.83
CA LEU A 170 1.54 5.89 19.11
C LEU A 170 1.33 6.07 20.63
N PRO A 171 0.39 6.92 21.07
CA PRO A 171 0.14 7.15 22.49
C PRO A 171 -0.06 5.82 23.25
N GLU A 172 0.65 5.64 24.37
CA GLU A 172 0.58 4.45 25.25
C GLU A 172 -0.85 4.13 25.77
N GLU A 173 -1.79 5.07 25.62
CA GLU A 173 -3.22 4.86 25.77
C GLU A 173 -3.91 4.99 24.40
N GLN A 174 -3.77 3.99 23.54
CA GLN A 174 -4.62 3.92 22.36
C GLN A 174 -6.06 3.64 22.81
N PRO A 175 -7.08 4.47 22.48
CA PRO A 175 -8.30 3.84 22.03
C PRO A 175 -7.87 2.98 20.84
N GLU A 176 -8.13 1.67 20.89
CA GLU A 176 -7.84 0.72 19.80
C GLU A 176 -7.87 1.43 18.45
N THR A 177 -6.70 1.52 17.79
CA THR A 177 -6.44 2.47 16.68
C THR A 177 -7.34 2.16 15.50
N CYS A 178 -8.47 2.86 15.41
CA CYS A 178 -9.45 2.71 14.34
C CYS A 178 -9.63 4.05 13.63
N GLY A 179 -9.50 4.10 12.31
CA GLY A 179 -9.62 5.33 11.53
C GLY A 179 -8.78 5.40 10.26
N LEU A 180 -8.68 6.61 9.70
CA LEU A 180 -7.80 6.95 8.59
C LEU A 180 -6.65 7.81 9.10
N PHE A 181 -5.42 7.44 8.78
CA PHE A 181 -4.22 8.21 9.13
C PHE A 181 -3.37 8.45 7.88
N VAL A 182 -3.11 9.74 7.57
CA VAL A 182 -2.34 10.14 6.41
C VAL A 182 -1.01 10.78 6.84
N TYR A 183 0.08 10.19 6.39
CA TYR A 183 1.46 10.62 6.63
C TYR A 183 2.05 11.12 5.30
N ALA A 184 2.20 12.44 5.19
CA ALA A 184 2.57 13.13 3.94
C ALA A 184 3.28 14.47 4.17
N GLU A 185 3.91 14.66 5.32
CA GLU A 185 4.52 15.93 5.74
C GLU A 185 6.04 15.94 5.54
N LYS A 186 6.69 14.78 5.68
CA LYS A 186 8.12 14.61 5.41
C LYS A 186 8.41 14.76 3.91
N ASN A 187 9.50 15.46 3.63
CA ASN A 187 10.00 15.69 2.27
C ASN A 187 11.51 15.44 2.28
N LEU A 188 11.95 14.38 1.61
CA LEU A 188 13.35 14.02 1.47
C LEU A 188 13.93 14.68 0.21
N VAL A 189 15.23 14.97 0.25
CA VAL A 189 15.93 15.55 -0.91
C VAL A 189 16.21 14.48 -1.96
N GLN A 190 16.39 13.25 -1.50
CA GLN A 190 16.71 12.10 -2.34
C GLN A 190 15.43 11.35 -2.71
N GLU A 191 15.37 10.88 -3.94
CA GLU A 191 14.25 10.09 -4.47
C GLU A 191 14.13 8.77 -3.71
N ILE A 192 12.90 8.40 -3.32
CA ILE A 192 12.57 7.08 -2.80
C ILE A 192 11.86 6.30 -3.89
N ARG A 193 12.33 5.08 -4.17
CA ARG A 193 11.69 4.14 -5.11
C ARG A 193 11.17 2.90 -4.40
N CYS A 194 10.16 2.28 -4.97
CA CYS A 194 9.80 0.91 -4.63
C CYS A 194 10.73 -0.04 -5.37
N ILE A 195 11.42 -0.94 -4.65
CA ILE A 195 12.22 -2.02 -5.25
C ILE A 195 11.91 -3.30 -4.50
N ASN A 196 11.37 -4.31 -5.22
CA ASN A 196 10.83 -5.53 -4.62
C ASN A 196 9.90 -5.25 -3.43
N GLY A 197 9.07 -4.23 -3.57
CA GLY A 197 8.13 -3.80 -2.56
C GLY A 197 8.66 -2.91 -1.44
N GLN A 198 9.98 -2.77 -1.34
CA GLN A 198 10.64 -2.02 -0.27
C GLN A 198 10.82 -0.56 -0.67
N ALA A 199 10.68 0.36 0.28
CA ALA A 199 11.07 1.75 0.07
C ALA A 199 12.60 1.86 0.15
N VAL A 200 13.21 2.25 -0.97
CA VAL A 200 14.66 2.34 -1.10
C VAL A 200 15.04 3.78 -1.45
N MET A 201 15.95 4.35 -0.67
CA MET A 201 16.57 5.63 -1.00
C MET A 201 17.44 5.43 -2.24
N TYR A 202 16.97 5.96 -3.37
CA TYR A 202 17.49 5.66 -4.68
C TYR A 202 18.50 6.71 -5.15
N THR A 203 19.61 6.23 -5.70
CA THR A 203 20.65 7.01 -6.35
C THR A 203 20.75 6.55 -7.79
N LYS A 204 20.43 7.45 -8.73
CA LYS A 204 20.54 7.15 -10.16
C LYS A 204 21.97 6.74 -10.54
N PRO A 205 22.18 5.59 -11.19
CA PRO A 205 23.52 5.14 -11.54
C PRO A 205 24.08 5.90 -12.74
N ASP A 206 25.41 6.05 -12.77
CA ASP A 206 26.13 6.56 -13.94
C ASP A 206 26.11 5.54 -15.11
N LYS A 207 26.05 4.25 -14.78
CA LYS A 207 26.00 3.12 -15.72
C LYS A 207 25.08 2.03 -15.17
N VAL A 208 24.16 1.58 -16.01
CA VAL A 208 23.31 0.40 -15.73
C VAL A 208 24.10 -0.89 -15.89
N LEU A 209 23.83 -1.88 -15.04
CA LEU A 209 24.52 -3.17 -15.08
C LEU A 209 24.28 -3.93 -16.39
N ASN A 210 25.24 -4.80 -16.74
CA ASN A 210 25.08 -5.78 -17.80
C ASN A 210 25.03 -7.17 -17.16
N ILE A 211 23.89 -7.84 -17.29
CA ILE A 211 23.66 -9.12 -16.60
C ILE A 211 24.65 -10.21 -17.02
N SER A 212 25.09 -10.23 -18.27
CA SER A 212 26.09 -11.22 -18.72
C SER A 212 27.49 -10.94 -18.13
N GLU A 213 27.83 -9.68 -17.84
CA GLU A 213 29.08 -9.34 -17.14
C GLU A 213 29.03 -9.76 -15.66
N VAL A 214 27.83 -9.68 -15.06
CA VAL A 214 27.54 -10.12 -13.69
C VAL A 214 27.65 -11.64 -13.61
N GLU A 215 26.98 -12.38 -14.50
CA GLU A 215 27.09 -13.86 -14.57
C GLU A 215 28.54 -14.31 -14.70
N GLN A 216 29.32 -13.68 -15.60
CA GLN A 216 30.74 -13.99 -15.76
C GLN A 216 31.56 -13.67 -14.50
N PHE A 217 31.23 -12.62 -13.75
CA PHE A 217 31.92 -12.31 -12.49
C PHE A 217 31.77 -13.45 -11.49
N PHE A 218 30.56 -14.00 -11.36
CA PHE A 218 30.27 -15.08 -10.42
C PHE A 218 30.88 -16.44 -10.79
N GLU A 219 31.41 -16.59 -12.01
CA GLU A 219 32.28 -17.73 -12.35
C GLU A 219 33.66 -17.64 -11.67
N GLU A 220 34.09 -16.45 -11.27
CA GLU A 220 35.45 -16.17 -10.80
C GLU A 220 35.53 -15.74 -9.33
N SER A 221 34.53 -15.04 -8.81
CA SER A 221 34.53 -14.47 -7.45
C SER A 221 33.12 -14.27 -6.90
N ASP A 222 32.99 -14.40 -5.58
CA ASP A 222 31.83 -14.04 -4.78
C ASP A 222 32.14 -12.90 -3.80
N ASP A 223 33.33 -12.29 -3.87
CA ASP A 223 33.74 -11.21 -2.98
C ASP A 223 32.98 -9.90 -3.30
N TYR A 224 32.27 -9.38 -2.31
CA TYR A 224 31.41 -8.21 -2.49
C TYR A 224 32.22 -6.92 -2.73
N SER A 225 33.41 -6.81 -2.15
CA SER A 225 34.28 -5.64 -2.40
C SER A 225 34.83 -5.65 -3.83
N GLU A 226 35.17 -6.82 -4.36
CA GLU A 226 35.55 -6.97 -5.78
C GLU A 226 34.37 -6.68 -6.71
N PHE A 227 33.16 -7.10 -6.35
CA PHE A 227 31.95 -6.80 -7.10
C PHE A 227 31.72 -5.29 -7.20
N LYS A 228 31.71 -4.58 -6.07
CA LYS A 228 31.58 -3.11 -6.03
C LYS A 228 32.69 -2.41 -6.83
N ALA A 229 33.94 -2.89 -6.73
CA ALA A 229 35.05 -2.30 -7.47
C ALA A 229 34.89 -2.44 -9.00
N LYS A 230 34.24 -3.51 -9.46
CA LYS A 230 33.99 -3.76 -10.89
C LYS A 230 32.75 -3.05 -11.41
N PHE A 231 31.67 -3.04 -10.63
CA PHE A 231 30.35 -2.63 -11.08
C PHE A 231 29.88 -1.26 -10.57
N GLY A 232 30.56 -0.71 -9.57
CA GLY A 232 30.24 0.59 -8.98
C GLY A 232 29.49 0.47 -7.65
N GLU A 233 29.03 1.62 -7.16
CA GLU A 233 28.17 1.69 -5.98
C GLU A 233 26.73 1.27 -6.34
N PRO A 234 25.99 0.68 -5.39
CA PRO A 234 24.59 0.33 -5.60
C PRO A 234 23.70 1.55 -5.79
N VAL A 235 22.54 1.33 -6.41
CA VAL A 235 21.52 2.36 -6.57
C VAL A 235 20.72 2.58 -5.29
N GLY A 236 20.78 1.65 -4.35
CA GLY A 236 20.16 1.77 -3.05
C GLY A 236 20.33 0.51 -2.22
N GLU A 237 20.14 0.65 -0.92
CA GLU A 237 20.31 -0.41 0.07
C GLU A 237 19.15 -0.36 1.07
N CYS A 238 18.69 -1.55 1.45
CA CYS A 238 17.91 -1.83 2.66
C CYS A 238 18.37 -3.21 3.17
N ILE A 239 17.45 -4.15 3.41
CA ILE A 239 17.74 -5.57 3.66
C ILE A 239 18.67 -6.17 2.58
N TYR A 240 18.58 -5.68 1.35
CA TYR A 240 19.43 -6.09 0.24
C TYR A 240 20.09 -4.89 -0.42
N THR A 241 21.17 -5.16 -1.17
CA THR A 241 21.81 -4.19 -2.04
C THR A 241 21.21 -4.29 -3.44
N TYR A 242 20.86 -3.15 -4.04
CA TYR A 242 20.27 -3.11 -5.38
C TYR A 242 21.16 -2.41 -6.40
N TYR A 243 21.16 -2.94 -7.62
CA TYR A 243 21.78 -2.32 -8.79
C TYR A 243 20.79 -2.31 -9.95
N GLU A 244 20.68 -1.20 -10.67
CA GLU A 244 19.77 -1.11 -11.81
C GLU A 244 20.25 -1.96 -13.00
N LEU A 245 19.32 -2.68 -13.61
CA LEU A 245 19.45 -3.42 -14.85
C LEU A 245 18.72 -2.71 -15.99
N PRO A 246 19.03 -3.03 -17.26
CA PRO A 246 18.37 -2.41 -18.39
C PRO A 246 16.87 -2.69 -18.36
N GLU A 247 16.07 -1.69 -18.73
CA GLU A 247 14.61 -1.85 -18.81
C GLU A 247 14.24 -3.03 -19.72
N LYS A 248 13.27 -3.81 -19.26
CA LYS A 248 12.70 -4.94 -19.99
C LYS A 248 11.20 -4.74 -20.06
N ASN A 249 10.67 -4.71 -21.29
CA ASN A 249 9.25 -4.44 -21.55
C ASN A 249 8.73 -3.11 -20.97
N GLY A 250 9.59 -2.10 -20.85
CA GLY A 250 9.23 -0.78 -20.34
C GLY A 250 9.15 -0.68 -18.82
N LYS A 251 9.54 -1.73 -18.09
CA LYS A 251 9.75 -1.71 -16.64
C LYS A 251 11.24 -1.72 -16.31
N VAL A 252 11.63 -0.95 -15.31
CA VAL A 252 12.98 -1.01 -14.73
C VAL A 252 13.12 -2.35 -13.99
N GLN A 253 14.30 -2.95 -14.06
CA GLN A 253 14.63 -4.14 -13.30
C GLN A 253 15.84 -3.85 -12.43
N TYR A 254 15.98 -4.61 -11.35
CA TYR A 254 17.10 -4.48 -10.43
C TYR A 254 17.71 -5.84 -10.17
N LEU A 255 19.04 -5.87 -10.08
CA LEU A 255 19.77 -6.95 -9.47
C LEU A 255 19.73 -6.73 -7.97
N GLN A 256 19.01 -7.59 -7.26
CA GLN A 256 19.04 -7.70 -5.81
C GLN A 256 20.19 -8.61 -5.41
N VAL A 257 21.08 -8.11 -4.55
CA VAL A 257 22.27 -8.80 -4.05
C VAL A 257 22.14 -8.97 -2.54
N SER A 258 22.15 -10.22 -2.08
CA SER A 258 22.23 -10.57 -0.67
C SER A 258 23.68 -10.82 -0.30
N VAL A 259 24.17 -10.08 0.69
CA VAL A 259 25.55 -10.20 1.19
C VAL A 259 25.52 -10.90 2.55
N THR A 260 26.56 -11.66 2.86
CA THR A 260 26.73 -12.28 4.18
C THR A 260 26.75 -11.23 5.29
N GLN A 261 26.44 -11.62 6.53
CA GLN A 261 26.40 -10.70 7.67
C GLN A 261 27.73 -9.97 7.95
N ASP A 262 28.86 -10.53 7.53
CA ASP A 262 30.17 -9.88 7.59
C ASP A 262 30.48 -8.98 6.37
N GLU A 263 29.47 -8.74 5.52
CA GLU A 263 29.49 -7.94 4.29
C GLU A 263 30.59 -8.32 3.30
N LYS A 264 31.08 -9.55 3.40
CA LYS A 264 32.27 -9.98 2.66
C LYS A 264 31.94 -10.72 1.38
N TYR A 265 30.97 -11.61 1.43
CA TYR A 265 30.65 -12.49 0.31
C TYR A 265 29.20 -12.32 -0.12
N ILE A 266 28.98 -12.48 -1.41
CA ILE A 266 27.65 -12.50 -1.99
C ILE A 266 27.08 -13.90 -1.80
N ASP A 267 25.98 -14.00 -1.07
CA ASP A 267 25.30 -15.26 -0.76
C ASP A 267 24.30 -15.63 -1.86
N LYS A 268 23.55 -14.63 -2.35
CA LYS A 268 22.49 -14.84 -3.34
C LYS A 268 22.29 -13.62 -4.22
N ILE A 269 21.90 -13.86 -5.47
CA ILE A 269 21.45 -12.82 -6.39
C ILE A 269 20.10 -13.18 -7.02
N SER A 270 19.29 -12.17 -7.26
CA SER A 270 18.01 -12.29 -7.95
C SER A 270 17.70 -11.04 -8.77
N ILE A 271 16.86 -11.21 -9.80
CA ILE A 271 16.28 -10.10 -10.56
C ILE A 271 14.90 -9.82 -9.97
N VAL A 272 14.64 -8.55 -9.71
CA VAL A 272 13.38 -8.03 -9.18
C VAL A 272 12.93 -6.83 -10.02
N ASP A 273 11.66 -6.47 -9.97
CA ASP A 273 11.19 -5.16 -10.40
C ASP A 273 10.78 -4.30 -9.19
N ASP A 274 9.96 -3.29 -9.40
CA ASP A 274 9.50 -2.41 -8.33
C ASP A 274 8.68 -3.18 -7.26
N PHE A 275 7.92 -4.22 -7.64
CA PHE A 275 6.95 -4.88 -6.76
C PHE A 275 7.22 -6.37 -6.51
N GLU A 276 7.84 -7.07 -7.44
CA GLU A 276 7.95 -8.53 -7.39
C GLU A 276 9.35 -9.07 -7.67
N TRP A 277 9.59 -10.25 -7.09
CA TRP A 277 10.71 -11.10 -7.45
C TRP A 277 10.42 -11.79 -8.79
N LEU A 278 11.39 -11.76 -9.70
CA LEU A 278 11.23 -12.30 -11.05
C LEU A 278 11.97 -13.61 -11.26
N GLU A 279 13.26 -13.67 -10.93
CA GLU A 279 14.09 -14.88 -11.10
C GLU A 279 15.36 -14.86 -10.23
N ASN A 280 15.90 -16.04 -9.90
CA ASN A 280 17.25 -16.19 -9.33
C ASN A 280 18.26 -16.31 -10.48
N ILE A 281 19.49 -15.86 -10.24
CA ILE A 281 20.61 -16.11 -11.15
C ILE A 281 21.53 -17.12 -10.47
N GLY A 282 21.84 -18.22 -11.16
CA GLY A 282 22.84 -19.21 -10.70
C GLY A 282 22.32 -20.43 -9.94
N GLU A 283 21.00 -20.58 -9.77
CA GLU A 283 20.38 -21.83 -9.29
C GLU A 283 19.62 -22.50 -10.44
N GLU A 284 20.09 -23.66 -10.90
CA GLU A 284 19.32 -24.60 -11.75
C GLU A 284 18.34 -25.45 -10.91
#